data_AF-A0A920TUG2-F1
#
_entry.id   AF-A0A920TUG2-F1
#
_cell.length_a   1.000
_cell.length_b   1.000
_cell.length_c   1.000
_cell.angle_alpha   90.00
_cell.angle_beta   90.00
_cell.angle_gamma   90.00
#
_symmetry.space_group_name_H-M   'P 1'
#
loop_
_entity.id
_entity.type
_entity.pdbx_description
1 polymer ?
#
loop_
_entity_poly.entity_id
_entity_poly.type
_entity_poly.pdbx_seq_one_letter_code
_entity_poly.pdbx_strand_id
1 'polypeptide(L)'
;MTSNTVLLLEQTVGVNKILDSVHNEKYSVGGLVPDAVVLVEEEKDISSALMTASQNDLVVCPWGGGTHQFLGNLPSRVDIVLDLAKYNRVLDFQPADLTVTVEAGITLSALKEVVSSSEKLVPIESPVSDRATIGGILSTGRSGSLRYTYGLPKDWVIGSRIVSANGDVSKSGGKVVKNVTGYDLNKLYCGSLGTLGVISEVTFKLAPHHPSSGAIIAGVSSLEIACGISSLLMSKVYGPQGIQILNNSHQFYTDSGPSDVENYSLVIFFCGRAPAVARRVRDSVNLLEENGLVVQEKLSDDQADALIEHVNNLGHSDDNIPEWEIKSKYNAGSLSADLASVRNIIAQSHCGIYRRSWVWHYPYIDPKM
;
A
#
# COMPACT_ATOMS: atom_id res chain seq x y z
N MET A 1 -17.24 33.81 -7.95
CA MET A 1 -16.12 34.76 -7.92
C MET A 1 -14.85 33.93 -7.81
N THR A 2 -13.86 34.16 -8.66
CA THR A 2 -12.58 33.43 -8.62
C THR A 2 -11.87 33.73 -7.30
N SER A 3 -11.49 32.71 -6.51
CA SER A 3 -10.76 32.90 -5.26
C SER A 3 -9.42 33.62 -5.52
N ASN A 4 -8.96 34.44 -4.58
CA ASN A 4 -7.65 35.09 -4.66
C ASN A 4 -6.53 34.04 -4.84
N THR A 5 -6.70 32.86 -4.24
CA THR A 5 -5.81 31.70 -4.37
C THR A 5 -5.64 31.27 -5.83
N VAL A 6 -6.73 31.20 -6.59
CA VAL A 6 -6.71 30.80 -8.00
C VAL A 6 -5.93 31.81 -8.84
N LEU A 7 -6.17 33.11 -8.66
CA LEU A 7 -5.46 34.16 -9.41
C LEU A 7 -3.95 34.14 -9.16
N LEU A 8 -3.51 33.92 -7.91
CA LEU A 8 -2.09 33.79 -7.58
C LEU A 8 -1.45 32.58 -8.27
N LEU A 9 -2.16 31.45 -8.30
CA LEU A 9 -1.68 30.23 -8.96
C LEU A 9 -1.66 30.37 -10.48
N GLU A 10 -2.68 30.97 -11.10
CA GLU A 10 -2.71 31.25 -12.54
C GLU A 10 -1.49 32.07 -13.00
N GLN A 11 -1.00 32.98 -12.17
CA GLN A 11 0.19 33.79 -12.46
C GLN A 11 1.51 32.99 -12.32
N THR A 12 1.55 32.00 -11.44
CA THR A 12 2.81 31.32 -11.04
C THR A 12 3.00 29.95 -11.67
N VAL A 13 1.93 29.16 -11.81
CA VAL A 13 1.93 27.85 -12.50
C VAL A 13 1.28 27.90 -13.88
N GLY A 14 0.42 28.89 -14.14
CA GLY A 14 -0.27 29.07 -15.42
C GLY A 14 -1.73 28.60 -15.41
N VAL A 15 -2.59 29.33 -16.11
CA VAL A 15 -4.05 29.11 -16.16
C VAL A 15 -4.43 27.69 -16.58
N ASN A 16 -3.76 27.15 -17.59
CA ASN A 16 -4.09 25.82 -18.13
C ASN A 16 -3.78 24.66 -17.17
N LYS A 17 -3.08 24.94 -16.07
CA LYS A 17 -2.73 23.94 -15.04
C LYS A 17 -3.68 24.00 -13.85
N ILE A 18 -4.64 24.92 -13.82
CA ILE A 18 -5.66 24.98 -12.77
C ILE A 18 -6.90 24.24 -13.25
N LEU A 19 -7.38 23.31 -12.44
CA LEU A 19 -8.63 22.59 -12.72
C LEU A 19 -9.83 23.55 -12.62
N ASP A 20 -10.84 23.34 -13.47
CA ASP A 20 -12.10 24.07 -13.35
C ASP A 20 -12.73 23.80 -11.97
N SER A 21 -13.04 24.88 -11.26
CA SER A 21 -13.66 24.91 -9.93
C SER A 21 -14.87 23.98 -9.75
N VAL A 22 -15.63 23.70 -10.82
CA VAL A 22 -16.79 22.78 -10.76
C VAL A 22 -16.38 21.34 -10.41
N HIS A 23 -15.11 21.00 -10.52
CA HIS A 23 -14.56 19.68 -10.24
C HIS A 23 -13.81 19.60 -8.90
N ASN A 24 -13.63 20.70 -8.17
CA ASN A 24 -12.87 20.73 -6.93
C ASN A 24 -13.45 19.80 -5.85
N GLU A 25 -14.77 19.57 -5.86
CA GLU A 25 -15.47 18.66 -4.94
C GLU A 25 -14.84 17.25 -4.91
N LYS A 26 -14.31 16.78 -6.06
CA LYS A 26 -13.64 15.46 -6.16
C LYS A 26 -12.35 15.35 -5.35
N TYR A 27 -11.76 16.49 -5.01
CA TYR A 27 -10.51 16.61 -4.26
C TYR A 27 -10.76 17.03 -2.81
N SER A 28 -11.98 16.82 -2.30
CA SER A 28 -12.33 17.09 -0.91
C SER A 28 -11.50 16.22 0.06
N VAL A 29 -10.95 16.85 1.10
CA VAL A 29 -10.20 16.16 2.17
C VAL A 29 -10.96 16.38 3.47
N GLY A 30 -11.49 15.31 4.05
CA GLY A 30 -12.27 15.42 5.30
C GLY A 30 -13.54 16.26 5.18
N GLY A 31 -14.12 16.34 3.98
CA GLY A 31 -15.28 17.21 3.68
C GLY A 31 -14.91 18.65 3.34
N LEU A 32 -13.63 19.02 3.37
CA LEU A 32 -13.15 20.35 2.98
C LEU A 32 -12.81 20.37 1.48
N VAL A 33 -13.56 21.16 0.72
CA VAL A 33 -13.32 21.38 -0.71
C VAL A 33 -12.22 22.43 -0.89
N PRO A 34 -11.18 22.16 -1.69
CA PRO A 34 -10.11 23.13 -1.92
C PRO A 34 -10.54 24.32 -2.78
N ASP A 35 -9.92 25.47 -2.55
CA ASP A 35 -10.09 26.66 -3.39
C ASP A 35 -9.54 26.44 -4.81
N ALA A 36 -8.43 25.73 -4.92
CA ALA A 36 -7.76 25.45 -6.19
C ALA A 36 -7.16 24.05 -6.24
N VAL A 37 -7.18 23.44 -7.43
CA VAL A 37 -6.48 22.21 -7.74
C VAL A 37 -5.47 22.49 -8.85
N VAL A 38 -4.19 22.25 -8.58
CA VAL A 38 -3.10 22.39 -9.55
C VAL A 38 -2.79 21.03 -10.15
N LEU A 39 -2.91 20.91 -11.46
CA LEU A 39 -2.55 19.74 -12.24
C LEU A 39 -1.06 19.80 -12.56
N VAL A 40 -0.27 18.96 -11.90
CA VAL A 40 1.19 18.93 -12.05
C VAL A 40 1.56 18.19 -13.33
N GLU A 41 2.33 18.85 -14.20
CA GLU A 41 2.88 18.25 -15.42
C GLU A 41 4.42 18.29 -15.44
N GLU A 42 5.02 19.14 -14.60
CA GLU A 42 6.47 19.24 -14.40
C GLU A 42 6.82 19.56 -12.94
N GLU A 43 8.05 19.25 -12.51
CA GLU A 43 8.51 19.49 -11.14
C GLU A 43 8.44 20.98 -10.74
N LYS A 44 8.56 21.87 -11.73
CA LYS A 44 8.45 23.32 -11.54
C LYS A 44 7.05 23.72 -11.04
N ASP A 45 6.00 23.00 -11.42
CA ASP A 45 4.63 23.29 -10.96
C ASP A 45 4.50 23.08 -9.45
N ILE A 46 5.13 22.01 -8.95
CA ILE A 46 5.19 21.70 -7.52
C ILE A 46 5.95 22.82 -6.79
N SER A 47 7.13 23.18 -7.31
CA SER A 47 7.99 24.22 -6.72
C SER A 47 7.29 25.58 -6.67
N SER A 48 6.73 26.05 -7.79
CA SER A 48 6.02 27.32 -7.89
C SER A 48 4.79 27.36 -6.99
N ALA A 49 3.96 26.30 -6.98
CA ALA A 49 2.76 26.29 -6.17
C ALA A 49 3.07 26.29 -4.65
N LEU A 50 4.07 25.52 -4.21
CA LEU A 50 4.51 25.51 -2.80
C LEU A 50 5.10 26.85 -2.39
N MET A 51 5.92 27.48 -3.25
CA MET A 51 6.47 28.81 -2.99
C MET A 51 5.35 29.85 -2.85
N THR A 52 4.38 29.87 -3.78
CA THR A 52 3.21 30.75 -3.70
C THR A 52 2.42 30.51 -2.41
N ALA A 53 2.20 29.25 -2.05
CA ALA A 53 1.49 28.90 -0.83
C ALA A 53 2.21 29.40 0.44
N SER A 54 3.52 29.18 0.51
CA SER A 54 4.35 29.63 1.64
C SER A 54 4.32 31.15 1.82
N GLN A 55 4.37 31.91 0.72
CA GLN A 55 4.32 33.38 0.75
C GLN A 55 2.96 33.96 1.17
N ASN A 56 1.89 33.17 1.05
CA ASN A 56 0.51 33.63 1.26
C ASN A 56 -0.22 32.89 2.39
N ASP A 57 0.49 32.12 3.22
CA ASP A 57 -0.07 31.28 4.31
C ASP A 57 -1.20 30.34 3.82
N LEU A 58 -0.99 29.66 2.69
CA LEU A 58 -1.95 28.70 2.15
C LEU A 58 -1.55 27.26 2.53
N VAL A 59 -2.54 26.45 2.91
CA VAL A 59 -2.37 25.01 3.19
C VAL A 59 -2.49 24.22 1.90
N VAL A 60 -1.45 23.43 1.66
CA VAL A 60 -1.32 22.58 0.48
C VAL A 60 -1.48 21.11 0.88
N CYS A 61 -2.32 20.38 0.14
CA CYS A 61 -2.44 18.94 0.23
C CYS A 61 -1.90 18.28 -1.05
N PRO A 62 -0.78 17.54 -0.97
CA PRO A 62 -0.30 16.75 -2.10
C PRO A 62 -1.26 15.58 -2.37
N TRP A 63 -1.57 15.34 -3.64
CA TRP A 63 -2.56 14.37 -4.06
C TRP A 63 -2.01 13.45 -5.15
N GLY A 64 -2.07 12.14 -4.87
CA GLY A 64 -1.79 11.08 -5.83
C GLY A 64 -3.08 10.50 -6.40
N GLY A 65 -3.40 9.27 -6.01
CA GLY A 65 -4.65 8.59 -6.42
C GLY A 65 -5.86 8.85 -5.52
N GLY A 66 -5.69 9.62 -4.42
CA GLY A 66 -6.74 9.84 -3.43
C GLY A 66 -7.14 8.60 -2.59
N THR A 67 -6.39 7.49 -2.70
CA THR A 67 -6.81 6.18 -2.16
C THR A 67 -6.64 6.02 -0.64
N HIS A 68 -5.96 6.96 0.02
CA HIS A 68 -5.61 6.93 1.44
C HIS A 68 -5.80 8.28 2.15
N GLN A 69 -6.71 9.13 1.68
CA GLN A 69 -6.93 10.49 2.21
C GLN A 69 -7.49 10.52 3.64
N PHE A 70 -7.93 9.38 4.17
CA PHE A 70 -8.43 9.24 5.54
C PHE A 70 -7.31 9.01 6.58
N LEU A 71 -6.05 8.87 6.16
CA LEU A 71 -4.93 8.66 7.06
C LEU A 71 -4.40 9.99 7.61
N GLY A 72 -4.16 10.03 8.92
CA GLY A 72 -3.67 11.20 9.62
C GLY A 72 -4.80 12.00 10.29
N ASN A 73 -4.47 13.23 10.70
CA ASN A 73 -5.46 14.12 11.30
C ASN A 73 -6.26 14.83 10.20
N LEU A 74 -7.53 15.09 10.46
CA LEU A 74 -8.33 15.97 9.60
C LEU A 74 -7.69 17.36 9.57
N PRO A 75 -7.41 17.93 8.38
CA PRO A 75 -6.93 19.29 8.28
C PRO A 75 -8.03 20.28 8.72
N SER A 76 -7.65 21.42 9.27
CA SER A 76 -8.59 22.49 9.61
C SER A 76 -8.96 23.36 8.40
N ARG A 77 -8.11 23.38 7.37
CA ARG A 77 -8.30 24.09 6.09
C ARG A 77 -7.53 23.37 4.99
N VAL A 78 -8.01 23.46 3.75
CA VAL A 78 -7.29 23.00 2.54
C VAL A 78 -7.50 24.06 1.47
N ASP A 79 -6.45 24.81 1.14
CA ASP A 79 -6.54 25.91 0.18
C ASP A 79 -6.16 25.41 -1.22
N ILE A 80 -5.14 24.55 -1.30
CA ILE A 80 -4.60 24.06 -2.57
C ILE A 80 -4.47 22.53 -2.51
N VAL A 81 -4.93 21.85 -3.55
CA VAL A 81 -4.55 20.46 -3.83
C VAL A 81 -3.56 20.44 -4.98
N LEU A 82 -2.44 19.73 -4.80
CA LEU A 82 -1.48 19.46 -5.88
C LEU A 82 -1.74 18.05 -6.41
N ASP A 83 -2.37 17.94 -7.58
CA ASP A 83 -2.63 16.65 -8.23
C ASP A 83 -1.44 16.24 -9.10
N LEU A 84 -0.75 15.18 -8.66
CA LEU A 84 0.41 14.63 -9.33
C LEU A 84 0.05 13.58 -10.39
N ALA A 85 -1.21 13.22 -10.61
CA ALA A 85 -1.60 12.09 -11.47
C ALA A 85 -1.07 12.16 -12.92
N LYS A 86 -0.86 13.39 -13.45
CA LYS A 86 -0.26 13.62 -14.78
C LYS A 86 1.27 13.61 -14.79
N TYR A 87 1.91 13.73 -13.63
CA TYR A 87 3.37 13.67 -13.44
C TYR A 87 3.79 12.22 -13.19
N ASN A 88 3.70 11.38 -14.22
CA ASN A 88 3.67 9.92 -14.12
C ASN A 88 4.65 9.17 -15.05
N ARG A 89 5.69 9.83 -15.56
CA ARG A 89 6.62 9.23 -16.52
C ARG A 89 7.62 8.31 -15.84
N VAL A 90 8.06 7.30 -16.59
CA VAL A 90 9.29 6.55 -16.29
C VAL A 90 10.47 7.34 -16.88
N LEU A 91 11.37 7.79 -16.00
CA LEU A 91 12.49 8.66 -16.37
C LEU A 91 13.75 7.86 -16.72
N ASP A 92 13.95 6.72 -16.07
CA ASP A 92 15.05 5.80 -16.33
C ASP A 92 14.67 4.38 -15.91
N PHE A 93 15.01 3.40 -16.73
CA PHE A 93 14.78 1.99 -16.42
C PHE A 93 16.01 1.18 -16.84
N GLN A 94 16.69 0.60 -15.86
CA GLN A 94 17.91 -0.19 -16.04
C GLN A 94 17.64 -1.62 -15.52
N PRO A 95 17.10 -2.53 -16.35
CA PRO A 95 16.80 -3.90 -15.94
C PRO A 95 18.03 -4.69 -15.49
N ALA A 96 19.19 -4.42 -16.08
CA ALA A 96 20.46 -5.07 -15.73
C ALA A 96 20.92 -4.68 -14.32
N ASP A 97 20.70 -3.43 -13.92
CA ASP A 97 21.07 -2.90 -12.61
C ASP A 97 19.96 -3.08 -11.56
N LEU A 98 18.80 -3.63 -11.97
CA LEU A 98 17.60 -3.76 -11.14
C LEU A 98 17.15 -2.40 -10.58
N THR A 99 17.17 -1.34 -11.38
CA THR A 99 16.73 -0.01 -10.94
C THR A 99 15.75 0.66 -11.88
N VAL A 100 14.86 1.45 -11.32
CA VAL A 100 13.93 2.30 -12.07
C VAL A 100 13.77 3.65 -11.37
N THR A 101 13.73 4.74 -12.15
CA THR A 101 13.43 6.09 -11.70
C THR A 101 12.13 6.54 -12.35
N VAL A 102 11.20 7.03 -11.53
CA VAL A 102 9.85 7.44 -11.98
C VAL A 102 9.41 8.72 -11.31
N GLU A 103 8.50 9.42 -11.96
CA GLU A 103 7.74 10.51 -11.37
C GLU A 103 6.71 9.95 -10.38
N ALA A 104 6.49 10.68 -9.28
CA ALA A 104 5.71 10.20 -8.13
C ALA A 104 4.22 9.95 -8.43
N GLY A 105 3.70 10.51 -9.52
CA GLY A 105 2.32 10.32 -9.97
C GLY A 105 2.04 9.00 -10.69
N ILE A 106 3.07 8.22 -11.06
CA ILE A 106 2.85 6.93 -11.73
C ILE A 106 2.09 5.97 -10.82
N THR A 107 1.09 5.28 -11.37
CA THR A 107 0.33 4.26 -10.64
C THR A 107 1.15 3.00 -10.48
N LEU A 108 0.90 2.23 -9.43
CA LEU A 108 1.60 0.98 -9.19
C LEU A 108 1.39 -0.01 -10.35
N SER A 109 0.17 -0.11 -10.88
CA SER A 109 -0.14 -0.97 -12.02
C SER A 109 0.59 -0.55 -13.29
N ALA A 110 0.63 0.74 -13.62
CA ALA A 110 1.37 1.24 -14.78
C ALA A 110 2.88 0.97 -14.65
N LEU A 111 3.44 1.14 -13.44
CA LEU A 111 4.84 0.79 -13.20
C LEU A 111 5.10 -0.71 -13.35
N LYS A 112 4.22 -1.56 -12.81
CA LYS A 112 4.33 -3.02 -12.94
C LYS A 112 4.30 -3.46 -14.40
N GLU A 113 3.45 -2.85 -15.23
CA GLU A 113 3.36 -3.12 -16.67
C GLU A 113 4.66 -2.79 -17.41
N VAL A 114 5.27 -1.64 -17.12
CA VAL A 114 6.57 -1.27 -17.73
C VAL A 114 7.66 -2.27 -17.35
N VAL A 115 7.71 -2.65 -16.07
CA VAL A 115 8.79 -3.49 -15.51
C VAL A 115 8.64 -4.97 -15.90
N SER A 116 7.40 -5.46 -16.05
CA SER A 116 7.12 -6.88 -16.36
C SER A 116 7.69 -7.31 -17.72
N SER A 117 7.80 -6.38 -18.68
CA SER A 117 8.39 -6.59 -20.00
C SER A 117 9.83 -7.13 -19.99
N SER A 118 10.55 -6.99 -18.87
CA SER A 118 11.97 -7.33 -18.72
C SER A 118 12.24 -8.42 -17.68
N GLU A 119 11.25 -9.25 -17.34
CA GLU A 119 11.34 -10.29 -16.30
C GLU A 119 11.81 -9.73 -14.94
N LYS A 120 11.28 -8.56 -14.60
CA LYS A 120 11.52 -7.89 -13.32
C LYS A 120 10.21 -7.72 -12.56
N LEU A 121 10.34 -7.51 -11.26
CA LEU A 121 9.24 -7.33 -10.34
C LEU A 121 9.44 -6.02 -9.58
N VAL A 122 8.34 -5.29 -9.41
CA VAL A 122 8.25 -4.17 -8.45
C VAL A 122 7.85 -4.76 -7.10
N PRO A 123 8.75 -4.78 -6.09
CA PRO A 123 8.51 -5.41 -4.79
C PRO A 123 7.76 -4.46 -3.83
N ILE A 124 6.70 -3.82 -4.35
CA ILE A 124 5.84 -2.89 -3.65
C ILE A 124 4.39 -3.32 -3.91
N GLU A 125 3.57 -3.27 -2.87
CA GLU A 125 2.16 -3.61 -2.94
C GLU A 125 1.31 -2.54 -2.27
N SER A 126 0.15 -2.29 -2.87
CA SER A 126 -0.90 -1.42 -2.35
C SER A 126 -2.25 -1.94 -2.82
N PRO A 127 -3.33 -1.79 -2.03
CA PRO A 127 -4.68 -1.87 -2.56
C PRO A 127 -4.88 -0.85 -3.69
N VAL A 128 -5.87 -1.12 -4.55
CA VAL A 128 -6.29 -0.27 -5.68
C VAL A 128 -5.11 0.21 -6.50
N SER A 129 -4.27 -0.74 -6.92
CA SER A 129 -2.98 -0.55 -7.61
C SER A 129 -3.07 0.28 -8.90
N ASP A 130 -4.24 0.26 -9.54
CA ASP A 130 -4.61 1.03 -10.72
C ASP A 130 -4.75 2.53 -10.44
N ARG A 131 -5.09 2.92 -9.20
CA ARG A 131 -5.17 4.32 -8.75
C ARG A 131 -4.04 4.72 -7.82
N ALA A 132 -3.51 3.79 -7.02
CA ALA A 132 -2.48 4.06 -6.03
C ALA A 132 -1.18 4.48 -6.70
N THR A 133 -0.79 5.74 -6.50
CA THR A 133 0.45 6.28 -7.06
C THR A 133 1.64 5.95 -6.17
N ILE A 134 2.83 5.85 -6.79
CA ILE A 134 4.07 5.54 -6.09
C ILE A 134 4.40 6.58 -5.00
N GLY A 135 4.20 7.87 -5.28
CA GLY A 135 4.35 8.95 -4.31
C GLY A 135 3.38 8.80 -3.13
N GLY A 136 2.12 8.43 -3.38
CA GLY A 136 1.12 8.19 -2.35
C GLY A 136 1.45 6.99 -1.47
N ILE A 137 1.85 5.87 -2.08
CA ILE A 137 2.27 4.65 -1.37
C ILE A 137 3.44 4.94 -0.43
N LEU A 138 4.45 5.66 -0.91
CA LEU A 138 5.60 6.03 -0.08
C LEU A 138 5.25 7.03 1.02
N SER A 139 4.49 8.07 0.69
CA SER A 139 4.09 9.10 1.67
C SER A 139 3.25 8.51 2.80
N THR A 140 2.43 7.51 2.51
CA THR A 140 1.60 6.81 3.52
C THR A 140 2.31 5.64 4.19
N GLY A 141 3.41 5.15 3.62
CA GLY A 141 4.08 3.94 4.09
C GLY A 141 3.19 2.69 4.02
N ARG A 142 2.18 2.68 3.15
CA ARG A 142 1.23 1.57 3.01
C ARG A 142 1.92 0.37 2.34
N SER A 143 1.53 -0.85 2.72
CA SER A 143 2.15 -2.09 2.23
C SER A 143 1.12 -3.22 2.17
N GLY A 144 1.30 -4.17 1.25
CA GLY A 144 0.46 -5.36 1.10
C GLY A 144 0.94 -6.60 1.85
N SER A 145 0.39 -7.75 1.43
CA SER A 145 0.56 -9.07 2.05
C SER A 145 1.98 -9.63 1.98
N LEU A 146 2.72 -9.33 0.91
CA LEU A 146 4.08 -9.79 0.68
C LEU A 146 5.13 -8.94 1.40
N ARG A 147 4.72 -8.00 2.26
CA ARG A 147 5.66 -7.22 3.10
C ARG A 147 6.52 -8.08 4.02
N TYR A 148 6.10 -9.31 4.33
CA TYR A 148 6.93 -10.24 5.09
C TYR A 148 8.17 -10.65 4.29
N THR A 149 8.02 -10.85 2.98
CA THR A 149 9.12 -11.21 2.07
C THR A 149 9.91 -10.00 1.61
N TYR A 150 9.22 -8.92 1.22
CA TYR A 150 9.86 -7.76 0.60
C TYR A 150 10.11 -6.59 1.56
N GLY A 151 9.63 -6.63 2.79
CA GLY A 151 9.73 -5.49 3.71
C GLY A 151 8.77 -4.36 3.34
N LEU A 152 9.13 -3.14 3.75
CA LEU A 152 8.31 -1.95 3.49
C LEU A 152 8.73 -1.27 2.18
N PRO A 153 7.83 -0.51 1.52
CA PRO A 153 8.19 0.20 0.28
C PRO A 153 9.44 1.08 0.39
N LYS A 154 9.64 1.73 1.56
CA LYS A 154 10.82 2.56 1.84
C LYS A 154 12.15 1.79 1.79
N ASP A 155 12.14 0.48 1.98
CA ASP A 155 13.36 -0.35 1.99
C ASP A 155 13.88 -0.62 0.56
N TRP A 156 13.04 -0.34 -0.45
CA TRP A 156 13.36 -0.42 -1.88
C TRP A 156 13.76 0.91 -2.49
N VAL A 157 13.48 2.03 -1.82
CA VAL A 157 13.90 3.37 -2.26
C VAL A 157 15.41 3.53 -2.08
N ILE A 158 16.09 3.94 -3.15
CA ILE A 158 17.54 4.24 -3.15
C ILE A 158 17.84 5.70 -3.48
N GLY A 159 16.87 6.45 -3.98
CA GLY A 159 16.97 7.89 -4.14
C GLY A 159 15.63 8.55 -4.36
N SER A 160 15.56 9.85 -4.09
CA SER A 160 14.36 10.66 -4.32
C SER A 160 14.71 12.12 -4.59
N ARG A 161 13.78 12.81 -5.26
CA ARG A 161 13.72 14.26 -5.32
C ARG A 161 12.52 14.73 -4.52
N ILE A 162 12.72 15.77 -3.72
CA ILE A 162 11.73 16.30 -2.80
C ILE A 162 11.66 17.80 -2.97
N VAL A 163 10.44 18.32 -3.09
CA VAL A 163 10.16 19.74 -3.10
C VAL A 163 9.70 20.17 -1.71
N SER A 164 10.44 21.08 -1.08
CA SER A 164 10.13 21.61 0.25
C SER A 164 8.96 22.61 0.19
N ALA A 165 8.41 22.97 1.35
CA ALA A 165 7.37 23.99 1.43
C ALA A 165 7.78 25.36 0.86
N ASN A 166 9.08 25.66 0.77
CA ASN A 166 9.58 26.91 0.17
C ASN A 166 9.76 26.81 -1.35
N GLY A 167 9.46 25.65 -1.95
CA GLY A 167 9.67 25.37 -3.37
C GLY A 167 11.07 24.87 -3.71
N ASP A 168 11.97 24.72 -2.73
CA ASP A 168 13.33 24.23 -2.98
C ASP A 168 13.33 22.74 -3.34
N VAL A 169 14.06 22.39 -4.40
CA VAL A 169 14.24 21.00 -4.80
C VAL A 169 15.51 20.44 -4.18
N SER A 170 15.35 19.38 -3.39
CA SER A 170 16.44 18.63 -2.79
C SER A 170 16.50 17.22 -3.37
N LYS A 171 17.72 16.67 -3.47
CA LYS A 171 17.96 15.29 -3.90
C LYS A 171 18.60 14.52 -2.76
N SER A 172 18.11 13.31 -2.53
CA SER A 172 18.70 12.38 -1.58
C SER A 172 18.91 11.00 -2.22
N GLY A 173 19.94 10.29 -1.78
CA GLY A 173 20.31 8.99 -2.32
C GLY A 173 20.88 9.04 -3.73
N GLY A 174 20.82 7.92 -4.45
CA GLY A 174 21.33 7.77 -5.80
C GLY A 174 20.95 6.44 -6.44
N LYS A 175 21.35 6.25 -7.70
CA LYS A 175 21.10 5.00 -8.46
C LYS A 175 22.10 3.89 -8.08
N VAL A 176 22.55 3.87 -6.83
CA VAL A 176 23.54 2.91 -6.32
C VAL A 176 22.96 2.14 -5.16
N VAL A 177 23.15 0.82 -5.17
CA VAL A 177 22.62 -0.07 -4.13
C VAL A 177 23.26 0.19 -2.77
N LYS A 178 24.54 0.58 -2.75
CA LYS A 178 25.27 0.93 -1.54
C LYS A 178 25.61 2.41 -1.56
N ASN A 179 25.00 3.15 -0.65
CA ASN A 179 25.34 4.53 -0.35
C ASN A 179 25.72 4.62 1.14
N VAL A 180 26.93 5.07 1.46
CA VAL A 180 27.46 5.17 2.84
C VAL A 180 27.77 6.61 3.23
N THR A 181 27.33 7.57 2.43
CA THR A 181 27.60 8.99 2.65
C THR A 181 26.33 9.73 3.05
N GLY A 182 26.38 10.39 4.22
CA GLY A 182 25.31 11.25 4.72
C GLY A 182 24.14 10.49 5.35
N TYR A 183 23.06 11.23 5.61
CA TYR A 183 21.80 10.69 6.14
C TYR A 183 20.92 10.14 5.01
N ASP A 184 20.17 9.08 5.30
CA ASP A 184 19.21 8.44 4.38
C ASP A 184 17.89 9.24 4.30
N LEU A 185 17.99 10.51 3.86
CA LEU A 185 16.87 11.45 3.87
C LEU A 185 15.74 10.99 2.93
N ASN A 186 16.04 10.27 1.84
CA ASN A 186 15.01 9.67 0.98
C ASN A 186 14.02 8.77 1.77
N LYS A 187 14.48 8.10 2.84
CA LYS A 187 13.59 7.31 3.71
C LYS A 187 12.83 8.14 4.75
N LEU A 188 13.33 9.33 5.11
CA LEU A 188 12.64 10.24 6.05
C LEU A 188 11.26 10.67 5.53
N TYR A 189 11.15 10.89 4.22
CA TYR A 189 9.89 11.31 3.60
C TYR A 189 8.87 10.18 3.45
N CYS A 190 9.31 8.92 3.55
CA CYS A 190 8.43 7.77 3.51
C CYS A 190 7.64 7.67 4.82
N GLY A 191 6.30 7.68 4.75
CA GLY A 191 5.42 7.73 5.92
C GLY A 191 5.19 9.14 6.47
N SER A 192 5.69 10.20 5.80
CA SER A 192 5.50 11.59 6.23
C SER A 192 4.11 12.16 5.95
N LEU A 193 3.25 11.44 5.22
CA LEU A 193 1.93 11.91 4.76
C LEU A 193 2.00 13.23 3.98
N GLY A 194 3.14 13.54 3.34
CA GLY A 194 3.34 14.79 2.61
C GLY A 194 3.62 16.02 3.50
N THR A 195 3.70 15.86 4.82
CA THR A 195 3.87 16.97 5.78
C THR A 195 5.29 17.56 5.79
N LEU A 196 6.29 16.80 5.33
CA LEU A 196 7.70 17.22 5.30
C LEU A 196 8.12 17.77 3.92
N GLY A 197 7.26 17.64 2.90
CA GLY A 197 7.55 17.99 1.53
C GLY A 197 6.87 17.05 0.53
N VAL A 198 6.90 17.44 -0.74
CA VAL A 198 6.31 16.65 -1.84
C VAL A 198 7.38 15.79 -2.48
N ILE A 199 7.17 14.48 -2.47
CA ILE A 199 7.99 13.54 -3.24
C ILE A 199 7.67 13.76 -4.73
N SER A 200 8.62 14.28 -5.51
CA SER A 200 8.43 14.52 -6.95
C SER A 200 8.91 13.34 -7.81
N GLU A 201 10.10 12.82 -7.51
CA GLU A 201 10.73 11.71 -8.24
C GLU A 201 11.24 10.67 -7.25
N VAL A 202 11.18 9.40 -7.63
CA VAL A 202 11.75 8.32 -6.82
C VAL A 202 12.50 7.31 -7.68
N THR A 203 13.63 6.85 -7.15
CA THR A 203 14.40 5.73 -7.68
C THR A 203 14.28 4.51 -6.76
N PHE A 204 13.92 3.37 -7.33
CA PHE A 204 13.73 2.09 -6.64
C PHE A 204 14.69 1.03 -7.15
N LYS A 205 15.02 0.10 -6.25
CA LYS A 205 15.48 -1.24 -6.61
C LYS A 205 14.29 -2.09 -7.09
N LEU A 206 14.59 -3.02 -7.98
CA LEU A 206 13.68 -4.04 -8.48
C LEU A 206 14.12 -5.42 -7.97
N ALA A 207 13.20 -6.37 -8.02
CA ALA A 207 13.49 -7.78 -7.79
C ALA A 207 13.46 -8.55 -9.12
N PRO A 208 14.15 -9.69 -9.23
CA PRO A 208 13.88 -10.65 -10.30
C PRO A 208 12.43 -11.11 -10.26
N HIS A 209 11.81 -11.30 -11.43
CA HIS A 209 10.50 -11.93 -11.51
C HIS A 209 10.57 -13.40 -11.08
N HIS A 210 9.49 -13.91 -10.48
CA HIS A 210 9.36 -15.31 -10.09
C HIS A 210 8.57 -16.06 -11.17
N PRO A 211 9.11 -17.14 -11.76
CA PRO A 211 8.44 -17.81 -12.87
C PRO A 211 7.24 -18.68 -12.45
N SER A 212 6.96 -18.80 -11.15
CA SER A 212 5.81 -19.54 -10.66
C SER A 212 5.37 -19.02 -9.29
N SER A 213 4.06 -19.09 -9.06
CA SER A 213 3.44 -18.83 -7.77
C SER A 213 2.45 -19.92 -7.39
N GLY A 214 2.09 -19.95 -6.11
CA GLY A 214 1.17 -20.91 -5.53
C GLY A 214 0.51 -20.35 -4.29
N ALA A 215 -0.72 -20.75 -4.05
CA ALA A 215 -1.45 -20.41 -2.85
C ALA A 215 -2.18 -21.62 -2.26
N ILE A 216 -2.29 -21.64 -0.94
CA ILE A 216 -3.11 -22.61 -0.21
C ILE A 216 -4.18 -21.84 0.55
N ILE A 217 -5.40 -22.35 0.47
CA ILE A 217 -6.50 -21.95 1.34
C ILE A 217 -6.79 -23.13 2.26
N ALA A 218 -6.72 -22.89 3.57
CA ALA A 218 -7.10 -23.87 4.59
C ALA A 218 -8.04 -23.23 5.60
N GLY A 219 -9.12 -23.91 5.95
CA GLY A 219 -10.02 -23.41 6.97
C GLY A 219 -9.52 -23.76 8.38
N VAL A 220 -9.92 -22.94 9.35
CA VAL A 220 -9.48 -23.07 10.75
C VAL A 220 -10.56 -22.58 11.72
N SER A 221 -10.78 -23.36 12.77
CA SER A 221 -11.89 -23.16 13.71
C SER A 221 -11.67 -22.00 14.70
N SER A 222 -10.41 -21.65 15.01
CA SER A 222 -10.08 -20.59 15.95
C SER A 222 -8.83 -19.80 15.54
N LEU A 223 -8.79 -18.54 15.99
CA LEU A 223 -7.68 -17.63 15.73
C LEU A 223 -6.38 -18.07 16.43
N GLU A 224 -6.49 -18.72 17.59
CA GLU A 224 -5.34 -19.23 18.34
C GLU A 224 -4.62 -20.34 17.56
N ILE A 225 -5.39 -21.30 17.03
CA ILE A 225 -4.86 -22.36 16.14
C ILE A 225 -4.27 -21.73 14.87
N ALA A 226 -4.98 -20.77 14.27
CA ALA A 226 -4.51 -20.06 13.08
C ALA A 226 -3.14 -19.39 13.30
N CYS A 227 -2.96 -18.68 14.42
CA CYS A 227 -1.71 -18.03 14.78
C CYS A 227 -0.60 -19.04 15.09
N GLY A 228 -0.91 -20.10 15.85
CA GLY A 228 0.03 -21.15 16.20
C GLY A 228 0.57 -21.88 14.98
N ILE A 229 -0.31 -22.30 14.07
CA ILE A 229 0.07 -22.97 12.82
C ILE A 229 0.81 -22.02 11.87
N SER A 230 0.40 -20.75 11.79
CA SER A 230 1.12 -19.75 11.00
C SER A 230 2.56 -19.58 11.49
N SER A 231 2.76 -19.46 12.80
CA SER A 231 4.09 -19.38 13.41
C SER A 231 4.92 -20.65 13.12
N LEU A 232 4.31 -21.83 13.28
CA LEU A 232 4.95 -23.10 12.99
C LEU A 232 5.38 -23.21 11.52
N LEU A 233 4.51 -22.86 10.57
CA LEU A 233 4.82 -22.85 9.13
C LEU A 233 5.96 -21.87 8.80
N MET A 234 5.91 -20.66 9.34
CA MET A 234 6.94 -19.64 9.12
C MET A 234 8.31 -20.07 9.66
N SER A 235 8.34 -20.89 10.73
CA SER A 235 9.60 -21.41 11.29
C SER A 235 10.27 -22.50 10.43
N LYS A 236 9.59 -23.04 9.42
CA LYS A 236 10.14 -24.11 8.57
C LYS A 236 11.08 -23.55 7.51
N VAL A 237 12.06 -24.37 7.12
CA VAL A 237 12.99 -24.05 6.00
C VAL A 237 12.24 -23.83 4.67
N TYR A 238 11.07 -24.44 4.51
CA TYR A 238 10.19 -24.29 3.36
C TYR A 238 9.06 -23.27 3.57
N GLY A 239 9.13 -22.47 4.65
CA GLY A 239 8.09 -21.54 5.08
C GLY A 239 7.63 -20.61 3.95
N PRO A 240 6.37 -20.15 3.97
CA PRO A 240 5.77 -19.37 2.90
C PRO A 240 6.32 -17.95 2.80
N GLN A 241 5.91 -17.21 1.78
CA GLN A 241 6.23 -15.78 1.61
C GLN A 241 5.33 -14.83 2.38
N GLY A 242 4.15 -15.32 2.75
CA GLY A 242 3.18 -14.59 3.54
C GLY A 242 2.07 -15.53 3.95
N ILE A 243 1.44 -15.20 5.08
CA ILE A 243 0.22 -15.85 5.55
C ILE A 243 -0.75 -14.73 5.93
N GLN A 244 -1.97 -14.83 5.46
CA GLN A 244 -3.09 -13.97 5.84
C GLN A 244 -4.13 -14.82 6.57
N ILE A 245 -4.64 -14.29 7.68
CA ILE A 245 -5.72 -14.92 8.46
C ILE A 245 -6.97 -14.06 8.25
N LEU A 246 -7.98 -14.65 7.63
CA LEU A 246 -9.24 -13.99 7.29
C LEU A 246 -10.37 -14.56 8.15
N ASN A 247 -11.34 -13.73 8.54
CA ASN A 247 -12.57 -14.19 9.16
C ASN A 247 -13.60 -14.58 8.08
N ASN A 248 -14.25 -15.74 8.23
CA ASN A 248 -15.18 -16.26 7.23
C ASN A 248 -16.59 -15.62 7.29
N SER A 249 -16.75 -14.52 8.04
CA SER A 249 -17.99 -13.72 8.03
C SER A 249 -18.22 -12.97 6.72
N HIS A 250 -17.21 -12.90 5.86
CA HIS A 250 -17.31 -12.43 4.49
C HIS A 250 -17.31 -13.63 3.54
N GLN A 251 -18.20 -13.65 2.55
CA GLN A 251 -18.26 -14.61 1.45
C GLN A 251 -17.01 -14.50 0.57
N PHE A 252 -15.85 -14.82 1.13
CA PHE A 252 -14.56 -14.80 0.44
C PHE A 252 -14.40 -16.05 -0.45
N TYR A 253 -15.12 -17.13 -0.15
CA TYR A 253 -14.92 -18.44 -0.77
C TYR A 253 -16.11 -18.85 -1.62
N THR A 254 -16.02 -18.58 -2.92
CA THR A 254 -16.84 -19.17 -3.99
C THR A 254 -18.31 -18.75 -4.04
N ASP A 255 -18.94 -18.91 -5.21
CA ASP A 255 -20.41 -18.78 -5.43
C ASP A 255 -21.25 -19.69 -4.49
N SER A 256 -20.63 -20.56 -3.71
CA SER A 256 -21.26 -21.57 -2.85
C SER A 256 -21.63 -21.06 -1.45
N GLY A 257 -21.31 -19.81 -1.11
CA GLY A 257 -21.67 -19.22 0.18
C GLY A 257 -20.92 -19.82 1.39
N PRO A 258 -21.19 -19.33 2.62
CA PRO A 258 -20.49 -19.80 3.80
C PRO A 258 -20.80 -21.28 4.03
N SER A 259 -19.78 -22.13 3.96
CA SER A 259 -19.86 -23.44 4.63
C SER A 259 -19.96 -23.17 6.13
N ASP A 260 -20.98 -23.70 6.80
CA ASP A 260 -21.26 -23.60 8.23
C ASP A 260 -20.17 -24.20 9.15
N VAL A 261 -18.92 -24.33 8.69
CA VAL A 261 -17.95 -25.29 9.26
C VAL A 261 -16.74 -24.64 9.91
N GLU A 262 -16.21 -23.47 9.52
CA GLU A 262 -14.98 -22.92 10.14
C GLU A 262 -14.97 -21.38 10.20
N ASN A 263 -14.57 -20.79 11.33
CA ASN A 263 -14.68 -19.34 11.62
C ASN A 263 -13.65 -18.47 10.87
N TYR A 264 -12.52 -19.05 10.47
CA TYR A 264 -11.41 -18.34 9.85
C TYR A 264 -10.82 -19.16 8.69
N SER A 265 -10.06 -18.48 7.85
CA SER A 265 -9.29 -19.11 6.78
C SER A 265 -7.86 -18.59 6.75
N LEU A 266 -6.93 -19.52 6.52
CA LEU A 266 -5.52 -19.24 6.26
C LEU A 266 -5.32 -19.17 4.75
N VAL A 267 -4.80 -18.04 4.29
CA VAL A 267 -4.32 -17.87 2.92
C VAL A 267 -2.79 -17.80 2.94
N ILE A 268 -2.15 -18.78 2.32
CA ILE A 268 -0.70 -19.00 2.41
C ILE A 268 -0.10 -18.87 1.01
N PHE A 269 0.92 -18.01 0.86
CA PHE A 269 1.45 -17.64 -0.46
C PHE A 269 2.88 -18.11 -0.70
N PHE A 270 3.15 -18.49 -1.94
CA PHE A 270 4.46 -18.93 -2.42
C PHE A 270 4.72 -18.36 -3.83
N CYS A 271 5.90 -17.83 -4.07
CA CYS A 271 6.51 -17.56 -5.37
C CYS A 271 7.93 -18.16 -5.43
N GLY A 272 8.43 -18.39 -6.63
CA GLY A 272 9.80 -18.82 -6.89
C GLY A 272 9.89 -19.67 -8.14
N ARG A 273 10.84 -20.61 -8.17
CA ARG A 273 10.93 -21.59 -9.27
C ARG A 273 9.88 -22.69 -9.09
N ALA A 274 9.28 -23.15 -10.19
CA ALA A 274 8.19 -24.13 -10.15
C ALA A 274 8.47 -25.38 -9.28
N PRO A 275 9.63 -26.06 -9.36
CA PRO A 275 9.88 -27.23 -8.50
C PRO A 275 9.95 -26.89 -7.00
N ALA A 276 10.45 -25.69 -6.67
CA ALA A 276 10.54 -25.22 -5.29
C ALA A 276 9.18 -24.83 -4.75
N VAL A 277 8.35 -24.14 -5.54
CA VAL A 277 6.97 -23.79 -5.18
C VAL A 277 6.15 -25.06 -4.97
N ALA A 278 6.17 -25.99 -5.92
CA ALA A 278 5.44 -27.25 -5.82
C ALA A 278 5.81 -28.07 -4.58
N ARG A 279 7.10 -28.10 -4.22
CA ARG A 279 7.57 -28.75 -2.98
C ARG A 279 7.06 -28.02 -1.74
N ARG A 280 7.22 -26.70 -1.66
CA ARG A 280 6.80 -25.90 -0.49
C ARG A 280 5.30 -25.99 -0.25
N VAL A 281 4.50 -25.97 -1.33
CA VAL A 281 3.05 -26.17 -1.25
C VAL A 281 2.75 -27.56 -0.67
N ARG A 282 3.36 -28.63 -1.21
CA ARG A 282 3.15 -30.00 -0.72
C ARG A 282 3.54 -30.16 0.76
N ASP A 283 4.74 -29.71 1.13
CA ASP A 283 5.26 -29.83 2.49
C ASP A 283 4.42 -28.99 3.49
N SER A 284 3.84 -27.87 3.04
CA SER A 284 2.92 -27.06 3.84
C SER A 284 1.54 -27.72 3.99
N VAL A 285 1.00 -28.32 2.92
CA VAL A 285 -0.25 -29.09 2.97
C VAL A 285 -0.13 -30.25 3.96
N ASN A 286 0.95 -31.04 3.88
CA ASN A 286 1.17 -32.15 4.80
C ASN A 286 1.21 -31.66 6.26
N LEU A 287 1.91 -30.56 6.54
CA LEU A 287 1.96 -29.99 7.88
C LEU A 287 0.57 -29.53 8.36
N LEU A 288 -0.22 -28.89 7.49
CA LEU A 288 -1.59 -28.48 7.82
C LEU A 288 -2.47 -29.69 8.17
N GLU A 289 -2.44 -30.74 7.34
CA GLU A 289 -3.21 -31.97 7.52
C GLU A 289 -2.78 -32.76 8.77
N GLU A 290 -1.46 -32.87 9.02
CA GLU A 290 -0.91 -33.48 10.25
C GLU A 290 -1.35 -32.77 11.52
N ASN A 291 -1.66 -31.48 11.44
CA ASN A 291 -2.19 -30.68 12.55
C ASN A 291 -3.72 -30.56 12.52
N GLY A 292 -4.40 -31.35 11.69
CA GLY A 292 -5.85 -31.47 11.66
C GLY A 292 -6.60 -30.34 10.94
N LEU A 293 -5.92 -29.54 10.11
CA LEU A 293 -6.56 -28.51 9.29
C LEU A 293 -7.03 -29.09 7.95
N VAL A 294 -8.15 -28.58 7.46
CA VAL A 294 -8.71 -28.97 6.15
C VAL A 294 -8.25 -27.99 5.08
N VAL A 295 -7.44 -28.48 4.15
CA VAL A 295 -7.07 -27.71 2.95
C VAL A 295 -8.24 -27.71 1.97
N GLN A 296 -8.78 -26.52 1.70
CA GLN A 296 -9.93 -26.32 0.83
C GLN A 296 -9.49 -26.21 -0.63
N GLU A 297 -8.48 -25.38 -0.90
CA GLU A 297 -8.01 -25.10 -2.25
C GLU A 297 -6.49 -25.00 -2.34
N LYS A 298 -5.97 -25.35 -3.52
CA LYS A 298 -4.58 -25.19 -3.93
C LYS A 298 -4.59 -24.51 -5.30
N LEU A 299 -4.03 -23.32 -5.36
CA LEU A 299 -3.98 -22.50 -6.58
C LEU A 299 -2.54 -22.41 -7.06
N SER A 300 -2.39 -22.20 -8.37
CA SER A 300 -1.10 -22.02 -9.03
C SER A 300 -1.12 -20.80 -9.94
N ASP A 301 0.02 -20.13 -10.02
CA ASP A 301 0.33 -19.06 -10.97
C ASP A 301 -0.77 -17.98 -11.01
N ASP A 302 -1.39 -17.71 -12.17
CA ASP A 302 -2.41 -16.66 -12.34
C ASP A 302 -3.53 -16.70 -11.28
N GLN A 303 -3.96 -17.89 -10.87
CA GLN A 303 -4.99 -18.04 -9.84
C GLN A 303 -4.47 -17.63 -8.45
N ALA A 304 -3.21 -17.94 -8.14
CA ALA A 304 -2.58 -17.55 -6.89
C ALA A 304 -2.30 -16.04 -6.85
N ASP A 305 -1.85 -15.46 -7.96
CA ASP A 305 -1.58 -14.02 -8.09
C ASP A 305 -2.88 -13.21 -8.00
N ALA A 306 -3.95 -13.67 -8.66
CA ALA A 306 -5.28 -13.06 -8.54
C ALA A 306 -5.82 -13.13 -7.10
N LEU A 307 -5.57 -14.23 -6.38
CA LEU A 307 -5.95 -14.35 -4.98
C LEU A 307 -5.19 -13.34 -4.09
N ILE A 308 -3.87 -13.17 -4.31
CA ILE A 308 -3.07 -12.18 -3.57
C ILE A 308 -3.60 -10.77 -3.82
N GLU A 309 -3.86 -10.43 -5.08
CA GLU A 309 -4.42 -9.12 -5.45
C GLU A 309 -5.80 -8.90 -4.82
N HIS A 310 -6.67 -9.91 -4.87
CA HIS A 310 -7.97 -9.86 -4.23
C HIS A 310 -7.86 -9.63 -2.71
N VAL A 311 -7.00 -10.39 -2.03
CA VAL A 311 -6.74 -10.22 -0.59
C VAL A 311 -6.23 -8.81 -0.31
N ASN A 312 -5.27 -8.31 -1.08
CA ASN A 312 -4.71 -6.97 -0.90
C ASN A 312 -5.76 -5.86 -1.09
N ASN A 313 -6.79 -6.09 -1.91
CA ASN A 313 -7.87 -5.15 -2.20
C ASN A 313 -9.07 -5.24 -1.23
N LEU A 314 -9.03 -6.13 -0.24
CA LEU A 314 -10.08 -6.22 0.78
C LEU A 314 -10.26 -4.88 1.51
N GLY A 315 -11.52 -4.45 1.65
CA GLY A 315 -11.86 -3.16 2.23
C GLY A 315 -11.70 -1.96 1.28
N HIS A 316 -11.33 -2.18 0.02
CA HIS A 316 -11.06 -1.11 -0.93
C HIS A 316 -11.83 -1.22 -2.27
N SER A 317 -12.68 -2.23 -2.45
CA SER A 317 -13.63 -2.30 -3.56
C SER A 317 -14.94 -1.58 -3.23
N ASP A 318 -15.62 -1.02 -4.23
CA ASP A 318 -16.82 -0.19 -4.06
C ASP A 318 -17.93 -0.89 -3.26
N ASP A 319 -18.07 -2.21 -3.42
CA ASP A 319 -19.06 -3.01 -2.70
C ASP A 319 -18.69 -3.33 -1.25
N ASN A 320 -17.45 -3.04 -0.84
CA ASN A 320 -16.84 -3.55 0.39
C ASN A 320 -16.00 -2.51 1.18
N ILE A 321 -16.21 -1.22 0.96
CA ILE A 321 -15.56 -0.18 1.76
C ILE A 321 -16.08 -0.28 3.21
N PRO A 322 -15.19 -0.43 4.22
CA PRO A 322 -15.63 -0.47 5.60
C PRO A 322 -16.04 0.92 6.09
N GLU A 323 -17.05 0.98 6.96
CA GLU A 323 -17.39 2.23 7.67
C GLU A 323 -16.26 2.65 8.62
N TRP A 324 -15.54 1.68 9.19
CA TRP A 324 -14.41 1.87 10.11
C TRP A 324 -13.27 0.89 9.79
N GLU A 325 -12.04 1.41 9.66
CA GLU A 325 -10.82 0.60 9.54
C GLU A 325 -9.95 0.78 10.79
N ILE A 326 -9.61 -0.30 11.48
CA ILE A 326 -8.64 -0.29 12.58
C ILE A 326 -7.42 -1.11 12.15
N LYS A 327 -6.28 -0.43 12.01
CA LYS A 327 -5.00 -1.08 11.72
C LYS A 327 -4.10 -1.02 12.95
N SER A 328 -3.73 -2.18 13.47
CA SER A 328 -2.86 -2.29 14.65
C SER A 328 -1.82 -3.40 14.47
N LYS A 329 -0.74 -3.35 15.25
CA LYS A 329 0.30 -4.36 15.29
C LYS A 329 0.19 -5.08 16.64
N TYR A 330 0.16 -6.39 16.60
CA TYR A 330 0.02 -7.24 17.78
C TYR A 330 1.12 -8.29 17.80
N ASN A 331 1.45 -8.77 18.99
CA ASN A 331 2.20 -10.01 19.13
C ASN A 331 1.24 -11.18 18.88
N ALA A 332 1.68 -12.20 18.14
CA ALA A 332 0.83 -13.34 17.78
C ALA A 332 0.21 -14.03 19.02
N GLY A 333 0.93 -14.06 20.15
CA GLY A 333 0.45 -14.65 21.40
C GLY A 333 -0.64 -13.87 22.14
N SER A 334 -0.82 -12.57 21.88
CA SER A 334 -1.84 -11.73 22.55
C SER A 334 -3.07 -11.45 21.68
N LEU A 335 -2.99 -11.74 20.37
CA LEU A 335 -3.97 -11.33 19.36
C LEU A 335 -5.41 -11.72 19.73
N SER A 336 -5.64 -12.94 20.21
CA SER A 336 -6.98 -13.41 20.55
C SER A 336 -7.63 -12.56 21.66
N ALA A 337 -6.87 -12.25 22.70
CA ALA A 337 -7.32 -11.41 23.81
C ALA A 337 -7.53 -9.95 23.37
N ASP A 338 -6.61 -9.43 22.55
CA ASP A 338 -6.68 -8.05 22.04
C ASP A 338 -7.91 -7.86 21.15
N LEU A 339 -8.22 -8.81 20.26
CA LEU A 339 -9.41 -8.75 19.41
C LEU A 339 -10.71 -8.95 20.18
N ALA A 340 -10.73 -9.81 21.20
CA ALA A 340 -11.88 -9.92 22.10
C ALA A 340 -12.15 -8.58 22.79
N SER A 341 -11.10 -7.88 23.21
CA SER A 341 -11.18 -6.56 23.84
C SER A 341 -11.73 -5.51 22.87
N VAL A 342 -11.22 -5.46 21.64
CA VAL A 342 -11.74 -4.56 20.59
C VAL A 342 -13.21 -4.86 20.29
N ARG A 343 -13.59 -6.13 20.13
CA ARG A 343 -15.00 -6.52 19.89
C ARG A 343 -15.91 -6.08 21.04
N ASN A 344 -15.46 -6.26 22.29
CA ASN A 344 -16.21 -5.83 23.47
C ASN A 344 -16.38 -4.31 23.52
N ILE A 345 -15.33 -3.54 23.25
CA ILE A 345 -15.39 -2.07 23.20
C ILE A 345 -16.40 -1.62 22.14
N ILE A 346 -16.32 -2.19 20.93
CA ILE A 346 -17.23 -1.83 19.85
C ILE A 346 -18.69 -2.21 20.22
N ALA A 347 -18.92 -3.40 20.77
CA ALA A 347 -20.26 -3.83 21.19
C ALA A 347 -20.86 -2.93 22.29
N GLN A 348 -20.03 -2.39 23.18
CA GLN A 348 -20.45 -1.48 24.25
C GLN A 348 -20.73 -0.06 23.76
N SER A 349 -20.09 0.37 22.66
CA SER A 349 -20.20 1.75 22.15
C SER A 349 -21.54 2.11 21.48
N HIS A 350 -22.56 1.24 21.52
CA HIS A 350 -23.86 1.41 20.84
C HIS A 350 -23.76 1.64 19.31
N CYS A 351 -22.56 1.57 18.74
CA CYS A 351 -22.34 1.44 17.31
C CYS A 351 -22.85 0.06 16.88
N GLY A 352 -23.92 0.02 16.09
CA GLY A 352 -24.42 -1.22 15.50
C GLY A 352 -23.32 -1.85 14.66
N ILE A 353 -22.80 -3.01 15.11
CA ILE A 353 -21.81 -3.77 14.34
C ILE A 353 -22.53 -4.38 13.14
N TYR A 354 -22.53 -3.66 12.03
CA TYR A 354 -22.75 -4.30 10.73
C TYR A 354 -21.43 -4.92 10.29
N ARG A 355 -21.36 -6.26 10.36
CA ARG A 355 -20.69 -7.27 9.51
C ARG A 355 -19.47 -6.94 8.62
N ARG A 356 -18.79 -5.78 8.70
CA ARG A 356 -17.70 -5.33 7.81
C ARG A 356 -16.48 -4.80 8.58
N SER A 357 -16.07 -5.53 9.61
CA SER A 357 -14.88 -5.19 10.41
C SER A 357 -13.68 -6.01 9.92
N TRP A 358 -12.66 -5.34 9.40
CA TRP A 358 -11.41 -5.97 8.97
C TRP A 358 -10.37 -5.87 10.09
N VAL A 359 -9.75 -7.01 10.43
CA VAL A 359 -8.55 -7.03 11.26
C VAL A 359 -7.43 -7.59 10.39
N TRP A 360 -6.54 -6.73 9.94
CA TRP A 360 -5.32 -7.14 9.26
C TRP A 360 -4.31 -7.66 10.29
N HIS A 361 -4.00 -8.96 10.24
CA HIS A 361 -2.93 -9.52 11.05
C HIS A 361 -1.63 -9.58 10.26
N TYR A 362 -0.58 -8.96 10.81
CA TYR A 362 0.79 -9.16 10.34
C TYR A 362 1.57 -9.79 11.49
N PRO A 363 1.87 -11.10 11.46
CA PRO A 363 2.76 -11.67 12.45
C PRO A 363 4.14 -11.03 12.28
N TYR A 364 4.53 -10.21 13.26
CA TYR A 364 5.92 -9.77 13.41
C TYR A 364 6.64 -10.87 14.19
N ILE A 365 7.54 -11.58 13.52
CA ILE A 365 8.52 -12.44 14.17
C ILE A 365 9.81 -11.64 14.20
N ASP A 366 10.33 -11.36 15.40
CA ASP A 366 11.60 -10.68 15.57
C ASP A 366 12.70 -11.52 14.88
N PRO A 367 13.46 -10.95 13.92
CA PRO A 367 14.54 -11.69 13.25
C PRO A 367 15.72 -12.05 14.17
N LYS A 368 15.66 -11.74 15.48
CA LYS A 368 16.68 -12.07 16.49
C LYS A 368 16.29 -13.18 17.47
N MET A 369 15.28 -14.00 17.19
CA MET A 369 15.04 -15.26 17.92
C MET A 369 15.41 -16.49 17.11
#